data_AF-B0LAE0-F1
#
_entry.id   AF-B0LAE0-F1
#
_cell.length_a   1.000
_cell.length_b   1.000
_cell.length_c   1.000
_cell.angle_alpha   90.00
_cell.angle_beta   90.00
_cell.angle_gamma   90.00
#
_symmetry.space_group_name_H-M   'P 1'
#
loop_
_entity.id
_entity.type
_entity.pdbx_description
1 polymer ?
#
loop_
_entity_poly.entity_id
_entity_poly.type
_entity_poly.pdbx_seq_one_letter_code
_entity_poly.pdbx_strand_id
1 'polypeptide(L)'
;RPNPARFLQNCRAPGGFMSNRFVETNLFLEEIQIKEPAEKQKFFQELSKSLDSFPEDFCRHKVLPQLLTAFEFGNAGAVVLTPLFKVGKSLRAEE
;
A
#
# COMPACT_ATOMS: atom_id res chain seq x y z
N ARG A 1 10.09 -32.48 7.94
CA ARG A 1 10.34 -31.06 8.28
C ARG A 1 9.18 -30.23 7.74
N PRO A 2 8.67 -29.22 8.47
CA PRO A 2 7.69 -28.30 7.89
C PRO A 2 8.30 -27.60 6.67
N ASN A 3 7.54 -27.51 5.58
CA ASN A 3 7.94 -26.80 4.37
C ASN A 3 7.68 -25.29 4.60
N PRO A 4 8.69 -24.42 4.56
CA PRO A 4 8.52 -22.98 4.76
C PRO A 4 7.53 -22.33 3.80
N ALA A 5 7.53 -22.74 2.53
CA ALA A 5 6.60 -22.21 1.53
C ALA A 5 5.15 -22.56 1.88
N ARG A 6 4.91 -23.80 2.33
CA ARG A 6 3.59 -24.27 2.74
C ARG A 6 3.11 -23.57 4.02
N PHE A 7 4.02 -23.29 4.95
CA PHE A 7 3.72 -22.51 6.15
C PHE A 7 3.28 -21.08 5.83
N LEU A 8 4.00 -20.38 4.96
CA LEU A 8 3.64 -19.02 4.51
C LEU A 8 2.30 -19.01 3.77
N GLN A 9 2.04 -20.02 2.94
CA GLN A 9 0.78 -20.14 2.21
C GLN A 9 -0.40 -20.30 3.18
N ASN A 10 -0.25 -21.11 4.23
CA ASN A 10 -1.25 -21.25 5.28
C ASN A 10 -1.46 -19.94 6.07
N CYS A 11 -0.39 -19.18 6.32
CA CYS A 11 -0.50 -17.90 7.02
C CYS A 11 -1.26 -16.84 6.20
N ARG A 12 -1.26 -16.95 4.87
CA ARG A 12 -1.99 -16.05 3.96
C ARG A 12 -3.41 -16.53 3.64
N ALA A 13 -3.79 -17.75 4.03
CA ALA A 13 -5.15 -18.25 3.87
C ALA A 13 -6.14 -17.39 4.70
N PRO A 14 -7.44 -17.36 4.33
CA PRO A 14 -8.44 -16.60 5.09
C PRO A 14 -8.41 -16.93 6.59
N GLY A 15 -8.35 -15.90 7.44
CA GLY A 15 -8.24 -16.06 8.89
C GLY A 15 -6.82 -16.39 9.40
N GLY A 16 -5.85 -16.53 8.50
CA GLY A 16 -4.43 -16.66 8.84
C GLY A 16 -3.81 -15.35 9.29
N PHE A 17 -2.70 -15.42 10.03
CA PHE A 17 -2.02 -14.25 10.62
C PHE A 17 -1.60 -13.20 9.58
N MET A 18 -1.17 -13.63 8.39
CA MET A 18 -0.74 -12.75 7.29
C MET A 18 -1.89 -12.38 6.34
N SER A 19 -3.13 -12.80 6.63
CA SER A 19 -4.33 -12.38 5.92
C SER A 19 -4.83 -11.06 6.50
N ASN A 20 -4.16 -9.97 6.14
CA ASN A 20 -4.52 -8.64 6.60
C ASN A 20 -4.20 -7.57 5.55
N ARG A 21 -4.85 -6.41 5.73
CA ARG A 21 -4.79 -5.30 4.78
C ARG A 21 -3.40 -4.71 4.61
N PHE A 22 -2.58 -4.74 5.66
CA PHE A 22 -1.20 -4.26 5.61
C PHE A 22 -0.34 -5.13 4.69
N VAL A 23 -0.40 -6.45 4.84
CA VAL A 23 0.32 -7.41 4.00
C VAL A 23 -0.15 -7.34 2.55
N GLU A 24 -1.47 -7.27 2.31
CA GLU A 24 -2.03 -7.10 0.96
C GLU A 24 -1.53 -5.82 0.29
N THR A 25 -1.51 -4.71 1.02
CA THR A 25 -1.03 -3.42 0.52
C THR A 25 0.45 -3.51 0.18
N ASN A 26 1.26 -4.09 1.05
CA ASN A 26 2.70 -4.25 0.83
C ASN A 26 2.98 -5.04 -0.46
N LEU A 27 2.33 -6.19 -0.63
CA LEU A 27 2.46 -7.01 -1.85
C LEU A 27 2.01 -6.25 -3.11
N PHE A 28 0.91 -5.49 -3.03
CA PHE A 28 0.45 -4.70 -4.17
C PHE A 28 1.44 -3.61 -4.56
N LEU A 29 2.05 -2.92 -3.58
CA LEU A 29 3.06 -1.88 -3.83
C LEU A 29 4.32 -2.44 -4.49
N GLU A 30 4.77 -3.64 -4.10
CA GLU A 30 5.94 -4.28 -4.72
C GLU A 30 5.68 -4.63 -6.20
N GLU A 31 4.43 -4.94 -6.56
CA GLU A 31 4.04 -5.28 -7.93
C GLU A 31 3.43 -4.10 -8.71
N ILE A 32 3.32 -2.90 -8.11
CA ILE A 32 2.46 -1.84 -8.63
C ILE A 32 2.82 -1.42 -10.05
N GLN A 33 4.10 -1.42 -10.42
CA GLN A 33 4.55 -0.95 -11.73
C GLN A 33 3.98 -1.80 -12.88
N ILE A 34 3.78 -3.10 -12.65
CA ILE A 34 3.22 -4.05 -13.63
C ILE A 34 1.69 -4.21 -13.54
N LYS A 35 1.02 -3.46 -12.65
CA LYS A 35 -0.46 -3.48 -12.54
C LYS A 35 -1.12 -2.63 -13.60
N GLU A 36 -2.32 -3.03 -13.99
CA GLU A 36 -3.14 -2.28 -14.92
C GLU A 36 -3.61 -0.94 -14.32
N PRO A 37 -3.83 0.10 -15.13
CA PRO A 37 -4.29 1.40 -14.63
C PRO A 37 -5.56 1.34 -13.77
N ALA A 38 -6.51 0.49 -14.14
CA ALA A 38 -7.75 0.30 -13.39
C ALA A 38 -7.51 -0.33 -11.99
N GLU A 39 -6.55 -1.26 -11.89
CA GLU A 39 -6.17 -1.86 -10.61
C GLU A 39 -5.49 -0.83 -9.71
N LYS A 40 -4.57 -0.03 -10.26
CA LYS A 40 -3.91 1.08 -9.55
C LYS A 40 -4.94 2.07 -9.01
N GLN A 41 -5.89 2.48 -9.85
CA GLN A 41 -6.94 3.42 -9.45
C GLN A 41 -7.78 2.86 -8.30
N LYS A 42 -8.25 1.62 -8.40
CA LYS A 42 -9.01 0.95 -7.35
C LYS A 42 -8.19 0.81 -6.06
N PHE A 43 -6.91 0.47 -6.18
CA PHE A 43 -6.01 0.36 -5.03
C PHE A 43 -5.90 1.69 -4.28
N PHE A 44 -5.62 2.80 -4.98
CA PHE A 44 -5.48 4.11 -4.33
C PHE A 44 -6.78 4.62 -3.70
N GLN A 45 -7.96 4.30 -4.27
CA GLN A 45 -9.26 4.59 -3.64
C GLN A 45 -9.36 3.91 -2.27
N GLU A 46 -9.06 2.61 -2.22
CA GLU A 46 -9.20 1.81 -1.01
C GLU A 46 -8.05 2.00 -0.01
N LEU A 47 -6.87 2.43 -0.49
CA LEU A 47 -5.70 2.71 0.34
C LEU A 47 -6.04 3.75 1.42
N SER A 48 -6.76 4.81 1.05
CA SER A 48 -7.14 5.91 1.95
C SER A 48 -7.86 5.45 3.22
N LYS A 49 -8.62 4.35 3.16
CA LYS A 49 -9.37 3.78 4.29
C LYS A 49 -8.48 2.99 5.26
N SER A 50 -7.32 2.54 4.78
CA SER A 50 -6.42 1.65 5.53
C SER A 50 -5.23 2.39 6.13
N LEU A 51 -4.86 3.56 5.58
CA LEU A 51 -3.66 4.30 5.97
C LEU A 51 -3.57 4.61 7.45
N ASP A 52 -4.69 4.94 8.09
CA ASP A 52 -4.71 5.33 9.51
C ASP A 52 -4.34 4.16 10.45
N SER A 53 -4.36 2.92 9.93
CA SER A 53 -3.97 1.69 10.67
C SER A 53 -2.54 1.23 10.42
N PHE A 54 -1.82 1.89 9.50
CA PHE A 54 -0.48 1.45 9.10
C PHE A 54 0.62 2.14 9.92
N PRO A 55 1.79 1.48 10.08
CA PRO A 55 2.96 2.11 10.68
C PRO A 55 3.40 3.36 9.92
N GLU A 56 3.74 4.43 10.65
CA GLU A 56 4.14 5.72 10.08
C GLU A 56 5.33 5.58 9.11
N ASP A 57 6.35 4.81 9.49
CA ASP A 57 7.53 4.57 8.65
C ASP A 57 7.19 3.87 7.33
N PHE A 58 6.21 2.97 7.34
CA PHE A 58 5.74 2.33 6.10
C PHE A 58 5.04 3.35 5.20
N CYS A 59 4.19 4.20 5.79
CA CYS A 59 3.54 5.28 5.05
C CYS A 59 4.57 6.24 4.44
N ARG A 60 5.60 6.62 5.20
CA ARG A 60 6.65 7.56 4.77
C ARG A 60 7.58 6.98 3.70
N HIS A 61 8.10 5.78 3.91
CA HIS A 61 9.18 5.25 3.06
C HIS A 61 8.70 4.32 1.94
N LYS A 62 7.48 3.78 2.02
CA LYS A 62 6.92 2.90 0.99
C LYS A 62 5.72 3.50 0.28
N VAL A 63 4.74 4.02 1.02
CA VAL A 63 3.50 4.53 0.41
C VAL A 63 3.71 5.89 -0.29
N LEU A 64 4.31 6.86 0.41
CA LEU A 64 4.48 8.21 -0.08
C LEU A 64 5.24 8.28 -1.42
N PRO A 65 6.38 7.58 -1.62
CA PRO A 65 7.06 7.60 -2.91
C PRO A 65 6.17 7.10 -4.04
N GLN A 66 5.37 6.06 -3.81
CA GLN A 66 4.46 5.51 -4.82
C GLN A 66 3.30 6.45 -5.14
N LEU A 67 2.79 7.19 -4.14
CA LEU A 67 1.79 8.23 -4.35
C LEU A 67 2.34 9.40 -5.17
N LEU A 68 3.56 9.84 -4.89
CA LEU A 68 4.24 10.89 -5.65
C LEU A 68 4.47 10.45 -7.10
N THR A 69 5.02 9.25 -7.30
CA THR A 69 5.21 8.69 -8.66
C THR A 69 3.87 8.57 -9.41
N ALA A 70 2.81 8.11 -8.76
CA ALA A 70 1.49 7.99 -9.37
C ALA A 70 0.84 9.34 -9.70
N PHE A 71 1.12 10.37 -8.89
CA PHE A 71 0.67 11.74 -9.13
C PHE A 71 1.41 12.39 -10.30
N GLU A 72 2.74 12.29 -10.31
CA GLU A 72 3.59 12.93 -11.32
C GLU A 72 3.50 12.24 -12.69
N PHE A 73 3.44 10.91 -12.72
CA PHE A 73 3.59 10.13 -13.96
C PHE A 73 2.43 9.17 -14.23
N GLY A 74 1.63 8.83 -13.22
CA GLY A 74 0.72 7.68 -13.27
C GLY A 74 -0.66 7.93 -13.89
N ASN A 75 -0.97 9.17 -14.31
CA ASN A 75 -2.32 9.59 -14.69
C ASN A 75 -3.40 9.12 -13.67
N ALA A 76 -3.02 9.01 -12.39
CA ALA A 76 -3.91 8.49 -11.36
C ALA A 76 -5.03 9.49 -11.00
N GLY A 77 -4.90 10.75 -11.44
CA GLY A 77 -5.91 11.78 -11.24
C GLY A 77 -6.10 12.15 -9.76
N ALA A 78 -7.26 12.69 -9.41
CA ALA A 78 -7.54 13.18 -8.06
C ALA A 78 -7.56 12.08 -6.97
N VAL A 79 -7.57 10.80 -7.38
CA VAL A 79 -7.70 9.66 -6.47
C VAL A 79 -6.53 9.52 -5.49
N VAL A 80 -5.33 9.94 -5.92
CA VAL A 80 -4.12 9.87 -5.10
C VAL A 80 -3.99 11.04 -4.13
N LEU A 81 -4.74 12.13 -4.34
CA LEU A 81 -4.63 13.33 -3.50
C LEU A 81 -5.07 13.06 -2.06
N THR A 82 -6.17 12.32 -1.87
CA THR A 82 -6.67 11.99 -0.52
C THR A 82 -5.65 11.17 0.29
N PRO A 83 -5.13 10.03 -0.20
CA PRO A 83 -4.09 9.31 0.52
C PRO A 83 -2.79 10.13 0.63
N LEU A 84 -2.42 10.94 -0.37
CA LEU A 84 -1.23 11.80 -0.31
C LEU A 84 -1.31 12.81 0.84
N PHE A 85 -2.43 13.51 1.00
CA PHE A 85 -2.61 14.45 2.11
C PHE A 85 -2.66 13.77 3.48
N LYS A 86 -3.27 12.57 3.57
CA LYS A 86 -3.27 11.80 4.82
C LYS A 86 -1.85 11.44 5.27
N VAL A 87 -1.04 10.92 4.35
CA VAL A 87 0.36 10.59 4.66
C VAL A 87 1.15 11.86 4.93
N GLY A 88 0.97 12.91 4.12
CA GLY A 88 1.64 14.20 4.28
C GLY A 88 1.40 14.85 5.64
N LYS A 89 0.18 14.76 6.20
CA LYS A 89 -0.13 15.26 7.56
C LYS A 89 0.67 14.56 8.66
N SER A 90 1.06 13.31 8.44
CA SER A 90 1.79 12.50 9.42
C SER A 90 3.30 12.76 9.35
N LEU A 91 3.79 13.44 8.30
CA LEU A 91 5.18 13.85 8.20
C LEU A 91 5.39 15.06 9.12
N ARG A 92 6.35 14.96 10.04
CA ARG A 92 6.80 16.11 10.81
C ARG A 92 7.44 17.13 9.86
N ALA A 93 7.31 18.41 10.17
CA ALA A 93 7.69 19.52 9.28
C ALA A 93 9.20 19.64 8.97
N GLU A 94 10.05 18.73 9.45
CA GLU A 94 11.50 18.83 9.37
C GLU A 94 12.13 17.46 9.07
N GLU A 95 12.19 17.14 7.78
CA GLU A 95 13.39 16.70 7.05
C GLU A 95 13.52 17.60 5.81
#